data_AF-A0A8J6LF81-F1
#
_entry.id   AF-A0A8J6LF81-F1
#
_cell.length_a   1.000
_cell.length_b   1.000
_cell.length_c   1.000
_cell.angle_alpha   90.00
_cell.angle_beta   90.00
_cell.angle_gamma   90.00
#
_symmetry.space_group_name_H-M   'P 1'
#
loop_
_entity.id
_entity.type
_entity.pdbx_description
1 polymer ?
#
loop_
_entity_poly.entity_id
_entity_poly.type
_entity_poly.pdbx_seq_one_letter_code
_entity_poly.pdbx_strand_id
1 'polypeptide(L)'
;MDEHFKVKHLLADELTYELRIRGITTSRNQDDKRKLLGKALSKQLGRPEEYFLSLHDAEYDHDTEVQAIEDTLESIRTILAEFEGTAEDMIFKRLRTRLTHLSFRIRRMRLERDAEYRNEAHATCLLLEADLHEKAAEASPVTVEAPPVVATTPIYVHPHARSPEPKLVPIHTWGVSFNGEENGMTVNQFLERVEELSVARNATNRDLFNAAIDLFSGKALIWYRSVRSRLSDWDEVVQLLKQEFLPPDFDELLWDEIKGRLQGKSESITIYVAVMETLFARLSRPPAEITKVKTIRRNLLPCYLNQLSITEWRSYRLCGAAPKSSCVLEPELAYVRASEPAKAVSNRIIRS
;
A
#
# COMPACT_ATOMS: atom_id res chain seq x y z
N MET A 1 7.87 11.80 -6.68
CA MET A 1 6.81 12.45 -7.47
C MET A 1 6.43 11.48 -8.55
N ASP A 2 5.13 11.28 -8.75
CA ASP A 2 4.60 10.42 -9.81
C ASP A 2 5.09 10.91 -11.18
N GLU A 3 5.56 9.99 -12.02
CA GLU A 3 6.14 10.29 -13.36
C GLU A 3 5.15 11.07 -14.25
N HIS A 4 3.87 11.00 -13.89
CA HIS A 4 2.70 11.45 -14.62
C HIS A 4 2.22 12.88 -14.27
N PHE A 5 2.77 13.54 -13.24
CA PHE A 5 2.41 14.92 -12.86
C PHE A 5 3.28 15.95 -13.60
N LYS A 6 2.71 16.69 -14.56
CA LYS A 6 3.44 17.73 -15.33
C LYS A 6 2.82 19.12 -15.13
N VAL A 7 3.58 20.04 -14.52
CA VAL A 7 3.15 21.43 -14.22
C VAL A 7 2.55 22.16 -15.42
N LYS A 8 3.02 21.91 -16.64
CA LYS A 8 2.51 22.54 -17.87
C LYS A 8 1.07 22.15 -18.23
N HIS A 9 0.53 21.07 -17.66
CA HIS A 9 -0.83 20.59 -17.96
C HIS A 9 -1.90 21.18 -17.03
N LEU A 10 -1.51 21.81 -15.92
CA LEU A 10 -2.44 22.38 -14.95
C LEU A 10 -3.12 23.66 -15.47
N LEU A 11 -4.34 23.92 -15.02
CA LEU A 11 -5.08 25.16 -15.25
C LEU A 11 -4.67 26.28 -14.29
N ALA A 12 -5.22 27.48 -14.50
CA ALA A 12 -4.84 28.69 -13.77
C ALA A 12 -5.11 28.61 -12.27
N ASP A 13 -6.29 28.11 -11.94
CA ASP A 13 -6.81 27.84 -10.61
C ASP A 13 -6.03 26.71 -9.94
N GLU A 14 -5.79 25.61 -10.64
CA GLU A 14 -4.99 24.46 -10.18
C GLU A 14 -3.55 24.88 -9.84
N LEU A 15 -2.92 25.71 -10.69
CA LEU A 15 -1.61 26.31 -10.42
C LEU A 15 -1.64 27.20 -9.18
N THR A 16 -2.70 28.01 -9.04
CA THR A 16 -2.85 28.92 -7.91
C THR A 16 -3.00 28.14 -6.61
N TYR A 17 -3.77 27.06 -6.63
CA TYR A 17 -3.94 26.15 -5.52
C TYR A 17 -2.64 25.45 -5.14
N GLU A 18 -1.92 24.87 -6.11
CA GLU A 18 -0.64 24.18 -5.85
C GLU A 18 0.45 25.14 -5.31
N LEU A 19 0.44 26.41 -5.72
CA LEU A 19 1.32 27.41 -5.13
C LEU A 19 0.88 27.79 -3.71
N ARG A 20 -0.43 28.01 -3.51
CA ARG A 20 -1.02 28.39 -2.20
C ARG A 20 -0.68 27.37 -1.11
N ILE A 21 -0.88 26.08 -1.38
CA ILE A 21 -0.58 25.01 -0.42
C ILE A 21 0.91 24.85 -0.12
N ARG A 22 1.79 25.45 -0.94
CA ARG A 22 3.24 25.56 -0.70
C ARG A 22 3.64 26.90 -0.06
N GLY A 23 2.67 27.67 0.44
CA GLY A 23 2.90 28.99 1.04
C GLY A 23 3.25 30.10 0.04
N ILE A 24 3.01 29.88 -1.26
CA ILE A 24 3.31 30.85 -2.32
C ILE A 24 2.00 31.47 -2.80
N THR A 25 1.70 32.69 -2.37
CA THR A 25 0.60 33.50 -2.92
C THR A 25 1.15 34.52 -3.90
N THR A 26 0.60 34.55 -5.13
CA THR A 26 1.10 35.45 -6.17
C THR A 26 0.03 35.80 -7.20
N SER A 27 0.01 37.06 -7.63
CA SER A 27 -0.83 37.59 -8.71
C SER A 27 -0.17 37.54 -10.09
N ARG A 28 1.01 36.89 -10.21
CA ARG A 28 1.72 36.74 -11.49
C ARG A 28 0.91 35.93 -12.53
N ASN A 29 1.29 36.05 -13.79
CA ASN A 29 0.67 35.32 -14.89
C ASN A 29 0.91 33.80 -14.80
N GLN A 30 0.23 33.02 -15.65
CA GLN A 30 0.29 31.56 -15.62
C GLN A 30 1.69 31.00 -15.89
N ASP A 31 2.44 31.59 -16.82
CA ASP A 31 3.78 31.11 -17.17
C ASP A 31 4.76 31.26 -16.01
N ASP A 32 4.69 32.38 -15.31
CA ASP A 32 5.46 32.61 -14.10
C ASP A 32 5.03 31.67 -12.97
N LYS A 33 3.72 31.44 -12.81
CA LYS A 33 3.19 30.46 -11.84
C LYS A 33 3.71 29.04 -12.14
N ARG A 34 3.78 28.63 -13.41
CA ARG A 34 4.35 27.34 -13.82
C ARG A 34 5.83 27.25 -13.50
N LYS A 35 6.62 28.31 -13.78
CA LYS A 35 8.05 28.36 -13.43
C LYS A 35 8.26 28.27 -11.92
N LEU A 36 7.46 29.01 -11.15
CA LEU A 36 7.50 29.01 -9.68
C LEU A 36 7.17 27.62 -9.13
N LEU A 37 6.08 27.00 -9.59
CA LEU A 37 5.68 25.67 -9.15
C LEU A 37 6.72 24.61 -9.56
N GLY A 38 7.23 24.67 -10.79
CA GLY A 38 8.30 23.80 -11.24
C GLY A 38 9.55 23.89 -10.35
N LYS A 39 9.99 25.12 -10.03
CA LYS A 39 11.14 25.33 -9.15
C LYS A 39 10.87 24.87 -7.72
N ALA A 40 9.66 25.11 -7.20
CA ALA A 40 9.25 24.61 -5.89
C ALA A 40 9.34 23.08 -5.85
N LEU A 41 8.69 22.38 -6.80
CA LEU A 41 8.73 20.92 -6.91
C LEU A 41 10.16 20.36 -7.04
N SER A 42 11.03 20.98 -7.83
CA SER A 42 12.44 20.56 -7.93
C SER A 42 13.19 20.68 -6.60
N LYS A 43 12.94 21.74 -5.82
CA LYS A 43 13.51 21.88 -4.47
C LYS A 43 12.95 20.82 -3.52
N GLN A 44 11.66 20.49 -3.63
CA GLN A 44 11.05 19.40 -2.85
C GLN A 44 11.68 18.04 -3.18
N LEU A 45 12.03 17.79 -4.43
CA LEU A 45 12.67 16.53 -4.85
C LEU A 45 14.12 16.41 -4.32
N GLY A 46 14.87 17.51 -4.25
CA GLY A 46 16.25 17.53 -3.77
C GLY A 46 16.40 17.55 -2.25
N ARG A 47 15.35 17.94 -1.52
CA ARG A 47 15.30 17.98 -0.05
C ARG A 47 13.92 17.56 0.46
N PRO A 48 13.55 16.27 0.30
CA PRO A 48 12.24 15.78 0.69
C PRO A 48 11.96 16.01 2.19
N GLU A 49 12.98 15.93 3.04
CA GLU A 49 12.82 16.09 4.50
C GLU A 49 12.43 17.51 4.94
N GLU A 50 12.89 18.57 4.26
CA GLU A 50 12.57 19.97 4.60
C GLU A 50 11.19 20.42 4.08
N TYR A 51 10.71 19.83 2.98
CA TYR A 51 9.53 20.32 2.26
C TYR A 51 8.27 19.45 2.44
N PHE A 52 8.41 18.18 2.79
CA PHE A 52 7.26 17.32 3.10
C PHE A 52 6.56 17.77 4.41
N LEU A 53 7.25 18.59 5.21
CA LEU A 53 6.78 19.18 6.47
C LEU A 53 6.12 20.55 6.36
N SER A 54 6.08 21.14 5.16
CA SER A 54 5.63 22.53 4.98
C SER A 54 4.71 22.68 3.78
N LEU A 55 3.78 21.73 3.58
CA LEU A 55 2.51 22.12 2.96
C LEU A 55 1.70 22.76 4.08
N HIS A 56 1.39 24.06 3.94
CA HIS A 56 0.65 24.77 4.97
C HIS A 56 -0.69 24.05 5.18
N ASP A 57 -1.13 23.94 6.44
CA ASP A 57 -2.54 23.81 6.78
C ASP A 57 -3.20 25.11 6.34
N ALA A 58 -3.35 25.27 5.03
CA ALA A 58 -4.14 26.34 4.47
C ALA A 58 -5.55 26.07 4.95
N GLU A 59 -6.01 26.84 5.93
CA GLU A 59 -7.42 26.93 6.26
C GLU A 59 -8.17 27.08 4.94
N TYR A 60 -8.91 26.05 4.58
CA TYR A 60 -9.73 26.05 3.40
C TYR A 60 -11.17 26.21 3.85
N ASP A 61 -11.88 27.10 3.17
CA ASP A 61 -13.32 27.16 3.29
C ASP A 61 -13.92 25.90 2.64
N HIS A 62 -14.73 25.16 3.39
CA HIS A 62 -15.25 23.86 2.97
C HIS A 62 -16.06 23.99 1.67
N ASP A 63 -16.98 24.95 1.62
CA ASP A 63 -17.88 25.14 0.47
C ASP A 63 -17.08 25.54 -0.78
N THR A 64 -16.10 26.44 -0.62
CA THR A 64 -15.20 26.85 -1.71
C THR A 64 -14.36 25.67 -2.23
N GLU A 65 -13.88 24.80 -1.33
CA GLU A 65 -13.03 23.67 -1.72
C GLU A 65 -13.84 22.58 -2.43
N VAL A 66 -15.04 22.28 -1.93
CA VAL A 66 -16.00 21.37 -2.58
C VAL A 66 -16.36 21.88 -3.97
N GLN A 67 -16.74 23.16 -4.09
CA GLN A 67 -17.09 23.75 -5.39
C GLN A 67 -15.94 23.65 -6.38
N ALA A 68 -14.71 23.93 -5.95
CA ALA A 68 -13.56 23.87 -6.85
C ALA A 68 -13.18 22.43 -7.25
N ILE A 69 -13.48 21.43 -6.41
CA ILE A 69 -13.34 20.01 -6.76
C ILE A 69 -14.42 19.60 -7.78
N GLU A 70 -15.68 19.98 -7.54
CA GLU A 70 -16.80 19.79 -8.47
C GLU A 70 -16.51 20.40 -9.85
N ASP A 71 -16.05 21.66 -9.89
CA ASP A 71 -15.71 22.36 -11.13
C ASP A 71 -14.58 21.65 -11.90
N THR A 72 -13.60 21.11 -11.17
CA THR A 72 -12.50 20.34 -11.76
C THR A 72 -13.00 19.00 -12.31
N LEU A 73 -13.83 18.29 -11.55
CA LEU A 73 -14.46 17.02 -11.98
C LEU A 73 -15.29 17.22 -13.24
N GLU A 74 -16.14 18.24 -13.26
CA GLU A 74 -17.01 18.52 -14.40
C GLU A 74 -16.21 18.94 -15.64
N SER A 75 -15.17 19.73 -15.45
CA SER A 75 -14.22 20.07 -16.52
C SER A 75 -13.52 18.84 -17.10
N ILE A 76 -13.11 17.89 -16.24
CA ILE A 76 -12.47 16.64 -16.69
C ILE A 76 -13.49 15.75 -17.42
N ARG A 77 -14.71 15.58 -16.86
CA ARG A 77 -15.80 14.81 -17.47
C ARG A 77 -16.15 15.30 -18.86
N THR A 78 -16.28 16.62 -19.03
CA THR A 78 -16.61 17.24 -20.31
C THR A 78 -15.55 16.91 -21.37
N ILE A 79 -14.26 17.11 -21.04
CA ILE A 79 -13.17 16.84 -21.98
C ILE A 79 -13.04 15.33 -22.26
N LEU A 80 -13.26 14.49 -21.24
CA LEU A 80 -13.20 13.03 -21.37
C LEU A 80 -14.34 12.48 -22.24
N ALA A 81 -15.54 13.05 -22.16
CA ALA A 81 -16.69 12.64 -22.97
C ALA A 81 -16.38 12.73 -24.47
N GLU A 82 -15.73 13.81 -24.89
CA GLU A 82 -15.33 14.07 -26.29
C GLU A 82 -13.96 13.47 -26.66
N PHE A 83 -13.24 12.88 -25.70
CA PHE A 83 -11.91 12.32 -25.96
C PHE A 83 -12.02 11.04 -26.80
N GLU A 84 -11.39 11.09 -27.97
CA GLU A 84 -11.09 9.97 -28.86
C GLU A 84 -9.60 10.06 -29.21
N GLY A 85 -8.78 9.14 -28.70
CA GLY A 85 -7.34 9.24 -28.84
C GLY A 85 -6.59 8.22 -28.00
N THR A 86 -5.28 8.16 -28.15
CA THR A 86 -4.40 7.18 -27.48
C THR A 86 -3.75 7.75 -26.22
N ALA A 87 -3.07 6.89 -25.46
CA ALA A 87 -2.30 7.29 -24.27
C ALA A 87 -1.16 8.30 -24.59
N GLU A 88 -0.75 8.40 -25.85
CA GLU A 88 0.28 9.35 -26.28
C GLU A 88 -0.24 10.77 -26.49
N ASP A 89 -1.56 10.93 -26.60
CA ASP A 89 -2.16 12.22 -26.90
C ASP A 89 -1.99 13.23 -25.77
N MET A 90 -1.81 14.48 -26.16
CA MET A 90 -1.64 15.58 -25.21
C MET A 90 -2.87 15.76 -24.34
N ILE A 91 -4.07 15.46 -24.85
CA ILE A 91 -5.32 15.50 -24.08
C ILE A 91 -5.30 14.43 -22.99
N PHE A 92 -4.93 13.19 -23.33
CA PHE A 92 -4.76 12.10 -22.36
C PHE A 92 -3.77 12.47 -21.26
N LYS A 93 -2.57 12.91 -21.65
CA LYS A 93 -1.51 13.32 -20.70
C LYS A 93 -1.95 14.48 -19.82
N ARG A 94 -2.76 15.40 -20.35
CA ARG A 94 -3.32 16.52 -19.60
C ARG A 94 -4.38 16.07 -18.61
N LEU A 95 -5.35 15.26 -19.03
CA LEU A 95 -6.40 14.72 -18.17
C LEU A 95 -5.79 13.91 -17.02
N ARG A 96 -4.80 13.06 -17.32
CA ARG A 96 -4.07 12.29 -16.31
C ARG A 96 -3.39 13.18 -15.27
N THR A 97 -2.66 14.22 -15.69
CA THR A 97 -2.05 15.16 -14.73
C THR A 97 -3.10 15.87 -13.86
N ARG A 98 -4.24 16.25 -14.44
CA ARG A 98 -5.33 16.92 -13.71
C ARG A 98 -6.03 15.98 -12.71
N LEU A 99 -6.26 14.72 -13.09
CA LEU A 99 -6.77 13.68 -12.18
C LEU A 99 -5.80 13.42 -11.01
N THR A 100 -4.49 13.36 -11.29
CA THR A 100 -3.47 13.26 -10.23
C THR A 100 -3.50 14.47 -9.30
N HIS A 101 -3.59 15.69 -9.84
CA HIS A 101 -3.75 16.91 -9.03
C HIS A 101 -4.99 16.85 -8.13
N LEU A 102 -6.12 16.46 -8.70
CA LEU A 102 -7.40 16.36 -8.01
C LEU A 102 -7.38 15.30 -6.90
N SER A 103 -6.79 14.12 -7.15
CA SER A 103 -6.61 13.08 -6.14
C SER A 103 -5.80 13.60 -4.94
N PHE A 104 -4.72 14.35 -5.18
CA PHE A 104 -3.96 14.98 -4.10
C PHE A 104 -4.73 16.08 -3.38
N ARG A 105 -5.57 16.85 -4.09
CA ARG A 105 -6.44 17.87 -3.50
C ARG A 105 -7.49 17.26 -2.58
N ILE A 106 -8.19 16.22 -3.04
CA ILE A 106 -9.19 15.47 -2.26
C ILE A 106 -8.56 14.83 -1.01
N ARG A 107 -7.36 14.23 -1.12
CA ARG A 107 -6.65 13.64 0.04
C ARG A 107 -6.32 14.64 1.15
N ARG A 108 -6.32 15.94 0.86
CA ARG A 108 -6.05 17.01 1.84
C ARG A 108 -7.33 17.48 2.57
N MET A 109 -8.50 17.02 2.16
CA MET A 109 -9.75 17.34 2.88
C MET A 109 -9.79 16.65 4.25
N ARG A 110 -10.27 17.37 5.26
CA ARG A 110 -10.38 16.93 6.65
C ARG A 110 -11.25 15.69 6.77
N LEU A 111 -10.68 14.66 7.38
CA LEU A 111 -11.29 13.33 7.47
C LEU A 111 -12.60 13.28 8.21
N GLU A 112 -12.79 14.14 9.19
CA GLU A 112 -13.89 14.06 10.15
C GLU A 112 -15.15 14.77 9.66
N ARG A 113 -14.99 15.89 8.96
CA ARG A 113 -16.10 16.69 8.44
C ARG A 113 -16.53 16.23 7.05
N ASP A 114 -15.58 15.81 6.22
CA ASP A 114 -15.79 15.69 4.78
C ASP A 114 -15.69 14.22 4.30
N ALA A 115 -15.80 13.24 5.23
CA ALA A 115 -15.51 11.83 4.95
C ALA A 115 -16.30 11.26 3.76
N GLU A 116 -17.61 11.49 3.74
CA GLU A 116 -18.53 10.97 2.74
C GLU A 116 -18.22 11.57 1.36
N TYR A 117 -18.22 12.90 1.27
CA TYR A 117 -17.89 13.62 0.03
C TYR A 117 -16.50 13.27 -0.48
N ARG A 118 -15.48 13.24 0.40
CA ARG A 118 -14.11 12.93 -0.01
C ARG A 118 -14.01 11.51 -0.58
N ASN A 119 -14.66 10.54 0.05
CA ASN A 119 -14.63 9.16 -0.43
C ASN A 119 -15.33 9.04 -1.80
N GLU A 120 -16.47 9.71 -1.97
CA GLU A 120 -17.21 9.72 -3.23
C GLU A 120 -16.46 10.44 -4.35
N ALA A 121 -15.87 11.60 -4.07
CA ALA A 121 -15.04 12.34 -5.01
C ALA A 121 -13.78 11.55 -5.41
N HIS A 122 -13.15 10.83 -4.46
CA HIS A 122 -12.02 9.95 -4.76
C HIS A 122 -12.43 8.74 -5.61
N ALA A 123 -13.58 8.12 -5.33
CA ALA A 123 -14.14 7.05 -6.15
C ALA A 123 -14.43 7.53 -7.58
N THR A 124 -15.00 8.73 -7.72
CA THR A 124 -15.22 9.39 -9.01
C THR A 124 -13.91 9.60 -9.77
N CYS A 125 -12.83 10.03 -9.11
CA CYS A 125 -11.52 10.17 -9.77
C CYS A 125 -11.01 8.84 -10.32
N LEU A 126 -11.13 7.75 -9.55
CA LEU A 126 -10.72 6.41 -9.99
C LEU A 126 -11.53 5.92 -11.19
N LEU A 127 -12.84 6.20 -11.20
CA LEU A 127 -13.70 5.87 -12.34
C LEU A 127 -13.28 6.63 -13.60
N LEU A 128 -13.09 7.95 -13.50
CA LEU A 128 -12.63 8.76 -14.63
C LEU A 128 -11.23 8.37 -15.12
N GLU A 129 -10.34 7.93 -14.22
CA GLU A 129 -9.05 7.37 -14.60
C GLU A 129 -9.23 6.06 -15.39
N ALA A 130 -10.12 5.17 -14.98
CA ALA A 130 -10.41 3.93 -15.70
C ALA A 130 -10.99 4.22 -17.09
N ASP A 131 -12.03 5.06 -17.18
CA ASP A 131 -12.69 5.45 -18.44
C ASP A 131 -11.71 6.08 -19.43
N LEU A 132 -10.78 6.91 -18.93
CA LEU A 132 -9.73 7.51 -19.75
C LEU A 132 -8.78 6.47 -20.35
N HIS A 133 -8.41 5.43 -19.59
CA HIS A 133 -7.56 4.36 -20.09
C HIS A 133 -8.30 3.42 -21.04
N GLU A 134 -9.59 3.15 -20.79
CA GLU A 134 -10.44 2.36 -21.67
C GLU A 134 -10.57 3.03 -23.05
N LYS A 135 -10.96 4.31 -23.08
CA LYS A 135 -11.00 5.10 -24.32
C LYS A 135 -9.66 5.15 -25.06
N ALA A 136 -8.55 5.21 -24.32
CA ALA A 136 -7.21 5.20 -24.91
C ALA A 136 -6.79 3.84 -25.49
N ALA A 137 -7.27 2.75 -24.89
CA ALA A 137 -7.03 1.39 -25.37
C ALA A 137 -7.84 1.09 -26.63
N GLU A 138 -9.10 1.54 -26.69
CA GLU A 138 -9.98 1.39 -27.87
C GLU A 138 -9.43 2.11 -29.10
N ALA A 139 -8.78 3.26 -28.91
CA ALA A 139 -8.22 4.07 -30.00
C ALA A 139 -6.83 3.61 -30.46
N SER A 140 -6.17 2.69 -29.74
CA SER A 140 -4.84 2.22 -30.12
C SER A 140 -4.95 1.19 -31.25
N PRO A 141 -4.37 1.43 -32.44
CA PRO A 141 -4.45 0.47 -33.54
C PRO A 141 -3.70 -0.80 -33.14
N VAL A 142 -4.42 -1.92 -33.05
CA VAL A 142 -3.84 -3.25 -32.95
C VAL A 142 -2.91 -3.44 -34.14
N THR A 143 -1.61 -3.28 -33.93
CA THR A 143 -0.59 -3.55 -34.93
C THR A 143 -0.39 -5.07 -34.96
N VAL A 144 -1.30 -5.77 -35.66
CA VAL A 144 -1.08 -7.17 -36.03
C VAL A 144 -0.20 -7.19 -37.28
N GLU A 145 1.12 -7.21 -37.12
CA GLU A 145 1.99 -7.71 -38.18
C GLU A 145 1.90 -9.24 -38.20
N ALA A 146 1.13 -9.76 -39.15
CA ALA A 146 1.12 -11.17 -39.52
C ALA A 146 2.05 -11.41 -40.73
N PRO A 147 2.90 -12.46 -40.74
CA PRO A 147 3.47 -12.99 -41.99
C PRO A 147 2.44 -13.88 -42.73
N PRO A 148 2.64 -14.15 -44.04
CA PRO A 148 1.54 -14.39 -44.96
C PRO A 148 0.93 -15.80 -44.91
N VAL A 149 -0.39 -15.76 -45.06
CA VAL A 149 -1.39 -16.76 -45.45
C VAL A 149 -0.87 -17.99 -46.23
N VAL A 150 -1.17 -19.20 -45.74
CA VAL A 150 -1.58 -20.33 -46.59
C VAL A 150 -2.67 -21.18 -45.91
N ALA A 151 -3.78 -21.35 -46.64
CA ALA A 151 -4.84 -22.38 -46.58
C ALA A 151 -5.81 -22.43 -45.36
N THR A 152 -6.95 -21.80 -45.60
CA THR A 152 -8.34 -22.12 -45.22
C THR A 152 -8.62 -23.53 -44.64
N THR A 153 -9.19 -23.57 -43.44
CA THR A 153 -10.12 -24.62 -42.96
C THR A 153 -11.26 -24.00 -42.13
N PRO A 154 -12.45 -24.62 -42.10
CA PRO A 154 -13.70 -23.95 -41.75
C PRO A 154 -13.88 -23.73 -40.25
N ILE A 155 -14.56 -22.61 -39.95
CA ILE A 155 -14.85 -22.07 -38.62
C ILE A 155 -15.73 -23.05 -37.82
N TYR A 156 -15.16 -23.58 -36.74
CA TYR A 156 -15.93 -24.10 -35.60
C TYR A 156 -16.12 -22.97 -34.59
N VAL A 157 -17.36 -22.55 -34.38
CA VAL A 157 -17.73 -21.59 -33.34
C VAL A 157 -17.66 -22.33 -31.99
N HIS A 158 -16.60 -22.09 -31.23
CA HIS A 158 -16.55 -22.50 -29.82
C HIS A 158 -17.15 -21.40 -28.93
N PRO A 159 -17.93 -21.77 -27.88
CA PRO A 159 -18.55 -20.81 -26.97
C PRO A 159 -17.50 -20.11 -26.10
N HIS A 160 -17.79 -18.85 -25.78
CA HIS A 160 -17.04 -17.90 -24.95
C HIS A 160 -15.96 -18.50 -24.04
N ALA A 161 -14.70 -18.20 -24.37
CA ALA A 161 -13.56 -18.45 -23.51
C ALA A 161 -13.70 -17.64 -22.22
N ARG A 162 -13.83 -18.36 -21.09
CA ARG A 162 -13.53 -17.82 -19.75
C ARG A 162 -12.12 -17.24 -19.75
N SER A 163 -11.96 -16.09 -19.08
CA SER A 163 -10.67 -15.53 -18.69
C SER A 163 -9.75 -16.64 -18.17
N PRO A 164 -8.48 -16.72 -18.60
CA PRO A 164 -7.60 -17.77 -18.13
C PRO A 164 -7.38 -17.61 -16.62
N GLU A 165 -7.81 -18.60 -15.84
CA GLU A 165 -7.42 -18.72 -14.44
C GLU A 165 -5.88 -18.66 -14.35
N PRO A 166 -5.31 -18.03 -13.30
CA PRO A 166 -3.86 -17.97 -13.12
C PRO A 166 -3.32 -19.40 -13.08
N LYS A 167 -2.57 -19.77 -14.13
CA LYS A 167 -2.01 -21.11 -14.27
C LYS A 167 -1.00 -21.34 -13.14
N LEU A 168 -1.20 -22.43 -12.38
CA LEU A 168 -0.24 -22.92 -11.40
C LEU A 168 1.14 -23.09 -12.04
N VAL A 169 2.13 -22.38 -11.52
CA VAL A 169 3.53 -22.49 -11.94
C VAL A 169 4.20 -23.59 -11.11
N PRO A 170 4.79 -24.64 -11.73
CA PRO A 170 5.38 -25.77 -11.00
C PRO A 170 6.46 -25.33 -10.01
N ILE A 171 6.42 -25.88 -8.78
CA ILE A 171 7.27 -25.44 -7.65
C ILE A 171 8.77 -25.54 -7.94
N HIS A 172 9.22 -26.60 -8.62
CA HIS A 172 10.64 -26.75 -9.00
C HIS A 172 11.18 -25.62 -9.90
N THR A 173 10.30 -24.86 -10.58
CA THR A 173 10.71 -23.74 -11.45
C THR A 173 10.91 -22.43 -10.69
N TRP A 174 10.63 -22.41 -9.39
CA TRP A 174 10.65 -21.18 -8.59
C TRP A 174 12.05 -20.67 -8.28
N GLY A 175 13.08 -21.50 -8.45
CA GLY A 175 14.48 -21.13 -8.18
C GLY A 175 14.76 -20.87 -6.70
N VAL A 176 13.93 -21.39 -5.79
CA VAL A 176 14.12 -21.33 -4.34
C VAL A 176 14.45 -22.72 -3.82
N SER A 177 15.51 -22.84 -3.02
CA SER A 177 15.82 -24.07 -2.28
C SER A 177 16.59 -23.75 -1.00
N PHE A 178 16.36 -24.54 0.04
CA PHE A 178 17.08 -24.45 1.30
C PHE A 178 18.09 -25.59 1.43
N ASN A 179 19.35 -25.26 1.73
CA ASN A 179 20.44 -26.24 1.80
C ASN A 179 20.79 -26.67 3.23
N GLY A 180 20.36 -25.92 4.26
CA GLY A 180 20.69 -26.18 5.65
C GLY A 180 22.12 -25.83 6.08
N GLU A 181 22.82 -24.97 5.32
CA GLU A 181 24.16 -24.46 5.68
C GLU A 181 24.06 -23.15 6.48
N GLU A 182 24.94 -22.95 7.46
CA GLU A 182 24.98 -21.73 8.30
C GLU A 182 25.29 -20.45 7.50
N ASN A 183 26.09 -20.58 6.43
CA ASN A 183 26.51 -19.45 5.58
C ASN A 183 25.52 -19.18 4.42
N GLY A 184 24.39 -19.88 4.38
CA GLY A 184 23.38 -19.78 3.34
C GLY A 184 22.20 -18.87 3.70
N MET A 185 21.11 -19.05 2.95
CA MET A 185 19.81 -18.45 3.30
C MET A 185 19.32 -19.06 4.62
N THR A 186 18.91 -18.23 5.58
CA THR A 186 18.35 -18.73 6.85
C THR A 186 16.99 -19.39 6.63
N VAL A 187 16.60 -20.30 7.52
CA VAL A 187 15.30 -21.00 7.43
C VAL A 187 14.11 -20.02 7.39
N ASN A 188 14.15 -18.92 8.14
CA ASN A 188 13.07 -17.91 8.11
C ASN A 188 13.01 -17.18 6.77
N GLN A 189 14.16 -16.75 6.22
CA GLN A 189 14.22 -16.11 4.89
C GLN A 189 13.73 -17.05 3.78
N PHE A 190 14.05 -18.33 3.89
CA PHE A 190 13.56 -19.35 2.97
C PHE A 190 12.04 -19.49 3.04
N LEU A 191 11.49 -19.62 4.26
CA LEU A 191 10.04 -19.77 4.47
C LEU A 191 9.26 -18.54 3.99
N GLU A 192 9.73 -17.33 4.33
CA GLU A 192 9.17 -16.07 3.82
C GLU A 192 9.14 -16.07 2.29
N ARG A 193 10.25 -16.47 1.66
CA ARG A 193 10.34 -16.51 0.20
C ARG A 193 9.39 -17.53 -0.42
N VAL A 194 9.22 -18.70 0.19
CA VAL A 194 8.28 -19.72 -0.30
C VAL A 194 6.83 -19.24 -0.17
N GLU A 195 6.48 -18.56 0.92
CA GLU A 195 5.15 -17.98 1.13
C GLU A 195 4.83 -16.86 0.12
N GLU A 196 5.78 -15.94 -0.13
CA GLU A 196 5.62 -14.92 -1.17
C GLU A 196 5.36 -15.53 -2.55
N LEU A 197 6.14 -16.56 -2.90
CA LEU A 197 6.06 -17.22 -4.20
C LEU A 197 4.77 -18.03 -4.33
N SER A 198 4.30 -18.65 -3.24
CA SER A 198 3.05 -19.42 -3.22
C SER A 198 1.85 -18.52 -3.42
N VAL A 199 1.78 -17.38 -2.73
CA VAL A 199 0.73 -16.37 -2.92
C VAL A 199 0.76 -15.84 -4.36
N ALA A 200 1.94 -15.46 -4.87
CA ALA A 200 2.08 -14.90 -6.22
C ALA A 200 1.72 -15.89 -7.34
N ARG A 201 1.78 -17.20 -7.07
CA ARG A 201 1.53 -18.27 -8.07
C ARG A 201 0.28 -19.09 -7.75
N ASN A 202 -0.50 -18.65 -6.76
CA ASN A 202 -1.71 -19.31 -6.31
C ASN A 202 -1.51 -20.80 -5.95
N ALA A 203 -0.37 -21.12 -5.33
CA ALA A 203 -0.04 -22.47 -4.88
C ALA A 203 -0.58 -22.71 -3.46
N THR A 204 -1.22 -23.85 -3.24
CA THR A 204 -1.78 -24.22 -1.94
C THR A 204 -0.75 -24.91 -1.04
N ASN A 205 -0.99 -24.96 0.27
CA ASN A 205 -0.17 -25.76 1.21
C ASN A 205 -0.07 -27.23 0.78
N ARG A 206 -1.11 -27.78 0.15
CA ARG A 206 -1.09 -29.14 -0.39
C ARG A 206 -0.12 -29.27 -1.57
N ASP A 207 -0.06 -28.27 -2.44
CA ASP A 207 0.88 -28.24 -3.56
C ASP A 207 2.32 -28.14 -3.05
N LEU A 208 2.56 -27.25 -2.07
CA LEU A 208 3.84 -27.11 -1.38
C LEU A 208 4.28 -28.42 -0.75
N PHE A 209 3.39 -29.10 -0.02
CA PHE A 209 3.69 -30.39 0.60
C PHE A 209 4.03 -31.48 -0.41
N ASN A 210 3.27 -31.57 -1.51
CA ASN A 210 3.48 -32.57 -2.55
C ASN A 210 4.82 -32.38 -3.28
N ALA A 211 5.25 -31.14 -3.49
CA ALA A 211 6.52 -30.80 -4.15
C ALA A 211 7.64 -30.40 -3.16
N ALA A 212 7.46 -30.62 -1.86
CA ALA A 212 8.37 -30.12 -0.83
C ALA A 212 9.80 -30.65 -0.99
N ILE A 213 9.98 -31.84 -1.58
CA ILE A 213 11.31 -32.40 -1.85
C ILE A 213 12.14 -31.50 -2.80
N ASP A 214 11.49 -30.78 -3.71
CA ASP A 214 12.14 -29.90 -4.69
C ASP A 214 12.63 -28.59 -4.05
N LEU A 215 12.12 -28.26 -2.85
CA LEU A 215 12.49 -27.06 -2.10
C LEU A 215 13.73 -27.26 -1.21
N PHE A 216 14.26 -28.48 -1.13
CA PHE A 216 15.39 -28.81 -0.26
C PHE A 216 16.59 -29.32 -1.05
N SER A 217 17.78 -28.90 -0.64
CA SER A 217 19.06 -29.40 -1.12
C SER A 217 20.01 -29.67 0.06
N GLY A 218 21.21 -30.19 -0.20
CA GLY A 218 22.25 -30.34 0.83
C GLY A 218 21.79 -31.10 2.09
N LYS A 219 22.13 -30.54 3.26
CA LYS A 219 21.81 -31.09 4.59
C LYS A 219 20.30 -31.11 4.85
N ALA A 220 19.60 -30.07 4.41
CA ALA A 220 18.14 -29.98 4.56
C ALA A 220 17.40 -31.09 3.80
N LEU A 221 17.87 -31.48 2.61
CA LEU A 221 17.27 -32.58 1.87
C LEU A 221 17.45 -33.94 2.57
N ILE A 222 18.62 -34.16 3.20
CA ILE A 222 18.88 -35.37 3.99
C ILE A 222 17.93 -35.42 5.19
N TRP A 223 17.84 -34.31 5.92
CA TRP A 223 16.89 -34.16 7.02
C TRP A 223 15.45 -34.43 6.57
N TYR A 224 14.99 -33.79 5.49
CA TYR A 224 13.61 -33.92 5.00
C TYR A 224 13.27 -35.38 4.68
N ARG A 225 14.18 -36.10 4.01
CA ARG A 225 14.02 -37.53 3.72
C ARG A 225 13.88 -38.39 4.98
N SER A 226 14.58 -38.03 6.06
CA SER A 226 14.50 -38.76 7.33
C SER A 226 13.17 -38.57 8.06
N VAL A 227 12.51 -37.43 7.85
CA VAL A 227 11.27 -37.07 8.57
C VAL A 227 10.01 -37.23 7.71
N ARG A 228 10.15 -37.34 6.38
CA ARG A 228 9.06 -37.32 5.38
C ARG A 228 7.89 -38.24 5.68
N SER A 229 8.15 -39.45 6.17
CA SER A 229 7.10 -40.45 6.45
C SER A 229 6.22 -40.12 7.66
N ARG A 230 6.67 -39.20 8.52
CA ARG A 230 5.96 -38.76 9.73
C ARG A 230 5.14 -37.50 9.52
N LEU A 231 5.33 -36.84 8.38
CA LEU A 231 4.70 -35.57 8.02
C LEU A 231 3.48 -35.78 7.13
N SER A 232 2.43 -35.00 7.36
CA SER A 232 1.13 -35.11 6.66
C SER A 232 0.75 -33.85 5.88
N ASP A 233 1.28 -32.69 6.26
CA ASP A 233 1.00 -31.42 5.60
C ASP A 233 2.19 -30.46 5.65
N TRP A 234 2.06 -29.32 4.96
CA TRP A 234 3.10 -28.30 4.88
C TRP A 234 3.37 -27.60 6.22
N ASP A 235 2.36 -27.45 7.07
CA ASP A 235 2.51 -26.75 8.34
C ASP A 235 3.38 -27.57 9.31
N GLU A 236 3.21 -28.90 9.33
CA GLU A 236 4.10 -29.82 10.05
C GLU A 236 5.54 -29.76 9.53
N VAL A 237 5.74 -29.63 8.21
CA VAL A 237 7.07 -29.43 7.61
C VAL A 237 7.70 -28.16 8.17
N VAL A 238 6.97 -27.04 8.16
CA VAL A 238 7.46 -25.75 8.66
C VAL A 238 7.83 -25.83 10.15
N GLN A 239 6.99 -26.47 10.97
CA GLN A 239 7.25 -26.62 12.41
C GLN A 239 8.53 -27.42 12.68
N LEU A 240 8.65 -28.60 12.08
CA LEU A 240 9.83 -29.45 12.26
C LEU A 240 11.09 -28.83 11.64
N LEU A 241 10.96 -28.11 10.52
CA LEU A 241 12.08 -27.40 9.89
C LEU A 241 12.62 -26.29 10.79
N LYS A 242 11.72 -25.51 11.41
CA LYS A 242 12.10 -24.49 12.41
C LYS A 242 12.77 -25.12 13.63
N GLN A 243 12.25 -26.23 14.12
CA GLN A 243 12.82 -26.94 15.27
C GLN A 243 14.25 -27.45 15.02
N GLU A 244 14.54 -27.92 13.80
CA GLU A 244 15.85 -28.45 13.45
C GLU A 244 16.89 -27.35 13.16
N PHE A 245 16.49 -26.32 12.42
CA PHE A 245 17.43 -25.35 11.85
C PHE A 245 17.44 -23.98 12.54
N LEU A 246 16.65 -23.78 13.60
CA LEU A 246 16.77 -22.62 14.47
C LEU A 246 17.47 -22.97 15.79
N PRO A 247 18.18 -22.01 16.39
CA PRO A 247 18.68 -22.15 17.76
C PRO A 247 17.54 -22.48 18.75
N PRO A 248 17.79 -23.30 19.79
CA PRO A 248 16.78 -23.60 20.81
C PRO A 248 16.23 -22.37 21.53
N ASP A 249 17.03 -21.32 21.64
CA ASP A 249 16.75 -20.02 22.25
C ASP A 249 16.41 -18.94 21.20
N PHE A 250 16.03 -19.33 19.98
CA PHE A 250 15.78 -18.40 18.87
C PHE A 250 14.81 -17.27 19.23
N ASP A 251 13.68 -17.58 19.87
CA ASP A 251 12.69 -16.58 20.28
C ASP A 251 13.30 -15.58 21.29
N GLU A 252 14.20 -16.03 22.18
CA GLU A 252 14.90 -15.16 23.14
C GLU A 252 15.89 -14.23 22.44
N LEU A 253 16.71 -14.78 21.53
CA LEU A 253 17.66 -14.02 20.72
C LEU A 253 16.94 -12.99 19.82
N LEU A 254 15.82 -13.39 19.20
CA LEU A 254 15.01 -12.50 18.37
C LEU A 254 14.33 -11.42 19.23
N TRP A 255 13.91 -11.74 20.45
CA TRP A 255 13.41 -10.73 21.38
C TRP A 255 14.47 -9.70 21.77
N ASP A 256 15.71 -10.14 21.96
CA ASP A 256 16.82 -9.24 22.26
C ASP A 256 17.15 -8.34 21.05
N GLU A 257 17.12 -8.89 19.83
CA GLU A 257 17.22 -8.11 18.60
C GLU A 257 16.09 -7.06 18.52
N ILE A 258 14.84 -7.48 18.71
CA ILE A 258 13.65 -6.61 18.70
C ILE A 258 13.79 -5.49 19.74
N LYS A 259 14.19 -5.83 20.97
CA LYS A 259 14.35 -4.84 22.06
C LYS A 259 15.55 -3.92 21.84
N GLY A 260 16.58 -4.38 21.14
CA GLY A 260 17.78 -3.61 20.78
C GLY A 260 17.64 -2.77 19.51
N ARG A 261 16.64 -3.06 18.66
CA ARG A 261 16.41 -2.34 17.41
C ARG A 261 15.86 -0.94 17.67
N LEU A 262 16.73 0.06 17.57
CA LEU A 262 16.38 1.49 17.65
C LEU A 262 16.07 2.05 16.27
N GLN A 263 15.14 3.00 16.17
CA GLN A 263 14.90 3.74 14.93
C GLN A 263 16.16 4.50 14.49
N GLY A 264 16.58 4.31 13.23
CA GLY A 264 17.72 5.01 12.67
C GLY A 264 17.48 6.52 12.53
N LYS A 265 18.54 7.33 12.61
CA LYS A 265 18.43 8.81 12.55
C LYS A 265 17.77 9.35 11.28
N SER A 266 17.93 8.65 10.16
CA SER A 266 17.32 8.96 8.86
C SER A 266 16.24 7.94 8.45
N GLU A 267 15.87 7.04 9.36
CA GLU A 267 14.88 6.00 9.09
C GLU A 267 13.48 6.54 9.37
N SER A 268 12.61 6.52 8.35
CA SER A 268 11.22 6.90 8.55
C SER A 268 10.51 5.94 9.52
N ILE A 269 9.61 6.48 10.35
CA ILE A 269 8.82 5.68 11.30
C ILE A 269 8.05 4.53 10.62
N THR A 270 7.54 4.75 9.40
CA THR A 270 6.82 3.71 8.64
C THR A 270 7.70 2.52 8.29
N ILE A 271 8.92 2.79 7.81
CA ILE A 271 9.89 1.73 7.48
C ILE A 271 10.33 1.02 8.76
N TYR A 272 10.62 1.78 9.82
CA TYR A 272 10.97 1.21 11.12
C TYR A 272 9.86 0.29 11.65
N VAL A 273 8.60 0.74 11.64
CA VAL A 273 7.45 -0.06 12.09
C VAL A 273 7.25 -1.29 11.20
N ALA A 274 7.39 -1.18 9.89
CA ALA A 274 7.32 -2.33 8.99
C ALA A 274 8.41 -3.36 9.31
N VAL A 275 9.65 -2.93 9.57
CA VAL A 275 10.74 -3.81 10.02
C VAL A 275 10.42 -4.44 11.37
N MET A 276 9.87 -3.68 12.32
CA MET A 276 9.47 -4.24 13.61
C MET A 276 8.34 -5.26 13.45
N GLU A 277 7.38 -5.02 12.56
CA GLU A 277 6.30 -5.95 12.24
C GLU A 277 6.82 -7.27 11.66
N THR A 278 7.79 -7.21 10.73
CA THR A 278 8.40 -8.43 10.19
C THR A 278 9.17 -9.19 11.27
N LEU A 279 9.91 -8.51 12.15
CA LEU A 279 10.57 -9.14 13.29
C LEU A 279 9.58 -9.80 14.26
N PHE A 280 8.46 -9.13 14.58
CA PHE A 280 7.44 -9.72 15.44
C PHE A 280 6.70 -10.91 14.81
N ALA A 281 6.55 -10.92 13.48
CA ALA A 281 5.93 -12.02 12.75
C ALA A 281 6.81 -13.28 12.74
N ARG A 282 8.13 -13.12 12.88
CA ARG A 282 9.10 -14.24 12.93
C ARG A 282 9.14 -14.96 14.28
N LEU A 283 8.60 -14.38 15.35
CA LEU A 283 8.48 -15.05 16.65
C LEU A 283 7.53 -16.25 16.55
N SER A 284 7.85 -17.33 17.27
CA SER A 284 7.00 -18.54 17.30
C SER A 284 5.58 -18.24 17.76
N ARG A 285 5.44 -17.24 18.66
CA ARG A 285 4.15 -16.66 19.03
C ARG A 285 4.19 -15.14 18.85
N PRO A 286 3.38 -14.59 17.93
CA PRO A 286 3.28 -13.15 17.77
C PRO A 286 2.87 -12.47 19.09
N PRO A 287 3.57 -11.42 19.53
CA PRO A 287 3.24 -10.73 20.76
C PRO A 287 1.88 -10.03 20.68
N ALA A 288 1.27 -9.84 21.84
CA ALA A 288 0.07 -9.02 21.96
C ALA A 288 0.35 -7.60 21.44
N GLU A 289 -0.68 -7.00 20.83
CA GLU A 289 -0.62 -5.68 20.23
C GLU A 289 -0.03 -4.62 21.19
N ILE A 290 -0.43 -4.67 22.46
CA ILE A 290 0.05 -3.77 23.51
C ILE A 290 1.56 -3.93 23.78
N THR A 291 2.09 -5.15 23.69
CA THR A 291 3.51 -5.44 23.88
C THR A 291 4.32 -4.92 22.70
N LYS A 292 3.79 -5.08 21.49
CA LYS A 292 4.39 -4.53 20.26
C LYS A 292 4.49 -3.01 20.33
N VAL A 293 3.38 -2.33 20.66
CA VAL A 293 3.33 -0.88 20.86
C VAL A 293 4.34 -0.42 21.90
N LYS A 294 4.38 -1.05 23.08
CA LYS A 294 5.33 -0.69 24.16
C LYS A 294 6.78 -0.79 23.70
N THR A 295 7.10 -1.86 22.98
CA THR A 295 8.46 -2.12 22.50
C THR A 295 8.86 -1.13 21.39
N ILE A 296 7.99 -0.92 20.41
CA ILE A 296 8.18 0.07 19.34
C ILE A 296 8.40 1.45 19.96
N ARG A 297 7.50 1.89 20.85
CA ARG A 297 7.57 3.21 21.49
C ARG A 297 8.90 3.42 22.21
N ARG A 298 9.37 2.44 22.99
CA ARG A 298 10.65 2.54 23.73
C ARG A 298 11.85 2.82 22.83
N ASN A 299 11.75 2.39 21.56
CA ASN A 299 12.87 2.36 20.63
C ASN A 299 12.74 3.39 19.49
N LEU A 300 11.69 4.22 19.50
CA LEU A 300 11.54 5.36 18.60
C LEU A 300 12.51 6.50 18.94
N LEU A 301 12.79 7.37 17.96
CA LEU A 301 13.57 8.57 18.23
C LEU A 301 12.88 9.47 19.27
N PRO A 302 13.65 10.16 20.14
CA PRO A 302 13.09 11.01 21.21
C PRO A 302 12.11 12.09 20.71
N CYS A 303 12.33 12.59 19.50
CA CYS A 303 11.46 13.58 18.88
C CYS A 303 10.02 13.07 18.66
N TYR A 304 9.84 11.76 18.39
CA TYR A 304 8.52 11.13 18.32
C TYR A 304 7.96 10.85 19.73
N LEU A 305 8.81 10.44 20.68
CA LEU A 305 8.38 10.14 22.06
C LEU A 305 7.69 11.33 22.75
N ASN A 306 8.17 12.55 22.53
CA ASN A 306 7.59 13.76 23.10
C ASN A 306 6.16 14.01 22.57
N GLN A 307 5.89 13.66 21.32
CA GLN A 307 4.59 13.85 20.65
C GLN A 307 3.61 12.72 20.96
N LEU A 308 4.14 11.52 21.19
CA LEU A 308 3.37 10.31 21.51
C LEU A 308 3.00 10.20 23.00
N SER A 309 3.40 11.18 23.83
CA SER A 309 3.09 11.21 25.26
C SER A 309 1.64 11.62 25.59
N ILE A 310 0.91 12.15 24.60
CA ILE A 310 -0.42 12.77 24.76
C ILE A 310 -1.59 11.79 24.53
N THR A 311 -1.35 10.60 23.96
CA THR A 311 -2.41 9.61 23.62
C THR A 311 -2.13 8.22 24.20
N GLU A 312 -3.18 7.49 24.60
CA GLU A 312 -3.10 6.11 25.10
C GLU A 312 -3.25 5.12 23.93
N TRP A 313 -2.22 4.30 23.69
CA TRP A 313 -2.14 3.44 22.49
C TRP A 313 -2.67 2.03 22.76
N ARG A 314 -3.74 1.62 22.07
CA ARG A 314 -4.28 0.24 22.14
C ARG A 314 -3.93 -0.63 20.92
N SER A 315 -3.45 -0.05 19.80
CA SER A 315 -3.10 -0.80 18.57
C SER A 315 -2.04 -0.09 17.72
N TYR A 316 -1.02 -0.81 17.21
CA TYR A 316 0.05 -0.21 16.38
C TYR A 316 -0.31 -0.17 14.90
N ARG A 317 -1.41 -0.81 14.47
CA ARG A 317 -1.90 -0.75 13.08
C ARG A 317 -2.30 0.66 12.61
N LEU A 318 -2.29 1.66 13.51
CA LEU A 318 -2.43 3.08 13.20
C LEU A 318 -1.09 3.79 12.89
N CYS A 319 0.07 3.15 13.08
CA CYS A 319 1.38 3.73 12.74
C CYS A 319 1.66 3.74 11.22
N GLY A 320 1.05 2.83 10.46
CA GLY A 320 1.22 2.75 9.00
C GLY A 320 0.48 3.85 8.22
N ALA A 321 -0.42 4.58 8.88
CA ALA A 321 -1.26 5.61 8.28
C ALA A 321 -0.83 7.05 8.64
N ALA A 322 0.21 7.24 9.43
CA ALA A 322 0.75 8.57 9.70
C ALA A 322 1.43 9.13 8.43
N PRO A 323 1.00 10.29 7.89
CA PRO A 323 1.66 10.90 6.75
C PRO A 323 3.11 11.23 7.12
N LYS A 324 4.03 10.98 6.20
CA LYS A 324 5.47 11.18 6.35
C LYS A 324 5.85 12.65 6.58
N SER A 325 5.67 13.22 7.76
CA SER A 325 6.30 14.50 8.08
C SER A 325 6.83 14.43 9.51
N SER A 326 8.13 14.71 9.68
CA SER A 326 8.81 14.60 10.97
C SER A 326 8.15 15.51 12.01
N CYS A 327 7.83 14.96 13.16
CA CYS A 327 7.76 15.74 14.37
C CYS A 327 6.84 16.97 14.33
N VAL A 328 5.61 16.91 13.82
CA VAL A 328 4.53 17.84 14.21
C VAL A 328 3.20 17.13 13.95
N LEU A 329 2.49 16.62 14.95
CA LEU A 329 1.03 16.45 14.88
C LEU A 329 0.40 16.45 16.29
N GLU A 330 -0.45 17.46 16.51
CA GLU A 330 -1.49 17.55 17.53
C GLU A 330 -2.72 16.66 17.14
N PRO A 331 -3.70 16.46 18.05
CA PRO A 331 -4.37 15.19 18.28
C PRO A 331 -5.80 15.12 17.72
N GLU A 332 -6.21 13.97 17.17
CA GLU A 332 -7.61 13.48 17.10
C GLU A 332 -7.60 12.09 16.40
N LEU A 333 -8.26 11.00 16.81
CA LEU A 333 -9.51 10.75 17.55
C LEU A 333 -9.48 9.36 18.22
N ALA A 334 -10.19 9.23 19.35
CA ALA A 334 -10.79 7.96 19.77
C ALA A 334 -12.26 8.21 20.15
N TYR A 335 -13.19 7.85 19.25
CA TYR A 335 -14.62 7.75 19.56
C TYR A 335 -15.15 6.42 19.05
N VAL A 336 -15.23 5.40 19.92
CA VAL A 336 -16.13 4.25 19.72
C VAL A 336 -16.69 3.78 21.07
N ARG A 337 -17.98 4.07 21.25
CA ARG A 337 -19.05 3.35 21.98
C ARG A 337 -18.65 2.51 23.20
N ALA A 338 -18.97 3.05 24.39
CA ALA A 338 -19.27 2.23 25.55
C ALA A 338 -20.67 1.61 25.39
N SER A 339 -20.76 0.28 25.45
CA SER A 339 -22.00 -0.43 25.73
C SER A 339 -22.40 -0.18 27.18
N GLU A 340 -23.55 0.45 27.41
CA GLU A 340 -24.17 0.52 28.74
C GLU A 340 -24.69 -0.85 29.18
N PRO A 341 -24.57 -1.22 30.47
CA PRO A 341 -25.15 -2.44 31.02
C PRO A 341 -26.67 -2.31 31.20
N ALA A 342 -27.37 -3.39 30.88
CA ALA A 342 -28.82 -3.55 31.01
C ALA A 342 -29.33 -3.16 32.41
N LYS A 343 -30.24 -2.17 32.47
CA LYS A 343 -31.09 -1.93 33.63
C LYS A 343 -32.31 -2.85 33.55
N ALA A 344 -32.45 -3.69 34.58
CA ALA A 344 -33.64 -4.50 34.83
C ALA A 344 -34.88 -3.61 34.98
N VAL A 345 -35.91 -3.88 34.17
CA VAL A 345 -37.26 -3.34 34.38
C VAL A 345 -38.13 -4.45 34.97
N SER A 346 -38.56 -4.19 36.19
CA SER A 346 -39.48 -4.98 37.00
C SER A 346 -40.88 -5.03 36.36
N ASN A 347 -41.35 -6.23 36.03
CA ASN A 347 -42.74 -6.49 35.63
C ASN A 347 -43.68 -6.29 36.83
N ARG A 348 -44.52 -5.25 36.81
CA ARG A 348 -45.77 -5.20 37.58
C ARG A 348 -46.92 -5.56 36.65
N ILE A 349 -47.41 -6.79 36.81
CA ILE A 349 -48.71 -7.24 36.30
C ILE A 349 -49.77 -6.73 37.27
N ILE A 350 -50.68 -5.88 36.81
CA ILE A 350 -51.96 -5.63 37.47
C ILE A 350 -53.03 -6.30 36.62
N ARG A 351 -53.73 -7.25 37.26
CA ARG A 351 -54.95 -7.88 36.77
C ARG A 351 -56.11 -6.88 36.86
N SER A 352 -56.95 -6.88 35.83
CA SER A 352 -58.38 -6.60 35.92
C SER A 352 -59.09 -7.50 34.92
#